data_AF-A0A2M7XNU8-F1
#
_entry.id   AF-A0A2M7XNU8-F1
#
_cell.length_a   1.000
_cell.length_b   1.000
_cell.length_c   1.000
_cell.angle_alpha   90.00
_cell.angle_beta   90.00
_cell.angle_gamma   90.00
#
_symmetry.space_group_name_H-M   'P 1'
#
loop_
_entity.id
_entity.type
_entity.pdbx_description
1 polymer ?
#
loop_
_entity_poly.entity_id
_entity_poly.type
_entity_poly.pdbx_seq_one_letter_code
_entity_poly.pdbx_strand_id
1 'polypeptide(L)'
;MAGGILTSKSDPKKTKSFGGDNKGESLSENKPNYSPINFSLRGILGLNQSVEIHKTQADKLWTKENFHLNIIGEQDRKALENKQRELESIVEQLKLEVKKLTVATSELDSGLSKATMENIPEANEYQVSFLLRLKNLVIAFRRNINEASCWLDSFNAKKKKQKNSGYWKNLKSKGGIKYLMSDEHSAARSGD
;
A
#
# COMPACT_ATOMS: atom_id res chain seq x y z
N MET A 1 20.99 -25.66 13.13
CA MET A 1 20.20 -25.42 14.36
C MET A 1 18.98 -24.60 13.99
N ALA A 2 17.80 -25.17 14.25
CA ALA A 2 16.48 -24.61 14.00
C ALA A 2 16.18 -23.41 14.93
N GLY A 3 15.40 -22.45 14.44
CA GLY A 3 14.87 -21.34 15.22
C GLY A 3 13.53 -20.89 14.65
N GLY A 4 12.47 -21.57 15.09
CA GLY A 4 11.10 -21.36 14.62
C GLY A 4 10.45 -20.10 15.17
N ILE A 5 9.56 -19.53 14.36
CA ILE A 5 8.68 -18.40 14.68
C ILE A 5 7.51 -18.94 15.51
N LEU A 6 7.38 -18.48 16.75
CA LEU A 6 6.26 -18.79 17.64
C LEU A 6 5.04 -17.94 17.25
N THR A 7 4.01 -18.58 16.69
CA THR A 7 2.68 -17.99 16.52
C THR A 7 1.80 -18.40 17.70
N SER A 8 1.35 -17.42 18.50
CA SER A 8 0.36 -17.66 19.55
C SER A 8 -1.05 -17.68 18.95
N LYS A 9 -1.68 -18.86 18.97
CA LYS A 9 -3.10 -19.03 18.66
C LYS A 9 -3.92 -18.57 19.88
N SER A 10 -4.90 -17.69 19.66
CA SER A 10 -5.91 -17.31 20.65
C SER A 10 -7.21 -18.07 20.35
N ASP A 11 -7.66 -18.89 21.30
CA ASP A 11 -8.93 -19.62 21.24
C ASP A 11 -10.13 -18.73 21.61
N PRO A 12 -11.23 -18.69 20.83
CA PRO A 12 -12.42 -17.91 21.18
C PRO A 12 -13.48 -18.82 21.83
N LYS A 13 -13.33 -19.15 23.11
CA LYS A 13 -14.42 -19.72 23.92
C LYS A 13 -14.36 -19.24 25.37
N LYS A 14 -14.83 -18.02 25.63
CA LYS A 14 -15.31 -17.57 26.95
C LYS A 14 -16.48 -16.60 26.79
N THR A 15 -17.70 -17.12 26.75
CA THR A 15 -18.92 -16.35 27.03
C THR A 15 -19.10 -16.30 28.55
N LYS A 16 -19.07 -15.10 29.14
CA LYS A 16 -19.43 -14.89 30.55
C LYS A 16 -20.91 -14.48 30.60
N SER A 17 -21.76 -15.36 31.09
CA SER A 17 -23.12 -15.04 31.53
C SER A 17 -23.07 -14.43 32.93
N PHE A 18 -23.50 -13.19 33.08
CA PHE A 18 -23.98 -12.63 34.35
C PHE A 18 -25.51 -12.62 34.21
N GLY A 19 -26.28 -13.37 35.01
CA GLY A 19 -26.25 -13.41 36.46
C GLY A 19 -27.37 -12.48 36.93
N GLY A 20 -28.59 -13.02 37.00
CA GLY A 20 -29.80 -12.27 37.36
C GLY A 20 -29.93 -12.14 38.87
N ASP A 21 -30.34 -10.95 39.31
CA ASP A 21 -30.71 -10.68 40.69
C ASP A 21 -32.20 -10.31 40.76
N ASN A 22 -32.95 -11.21 41.40
CA ASN A 22 -34.33 -11.03 41.81
C ASN A 22 -34.40 -10.01 42.95
N LYS A 23 -35.24 -8.97 42.81
CA LYS A 23 -35.74 -8.19 43.94
C LYS A 23 -37.23 -7.90 43.78
N GLY A 24 -38.01 -8.59 44.61
CA GLY A 24 -39.11 -8.03 45.39
C GLY A 24 -40.32 -7.49 44.63
N GLU A 25 -41.36 -8.31 44.57
CA GLU A 25 -42.72 -7.93 44.22
C GLU A 25 -43.27 -6.86 45.19
N SER A 26 -43.91 -5.84 44.63
CA SER A 26 -44.86 -4.96 45.31
C SER A 26 -46.03 -4.76 44.36
N LEU A 27 -47.07 -5.60 44.53
CA LEU A 27 -48.33 -5.54 43.80
C LEU A 27 -49.09 -4.27 44.21
N SER A 28 -49.02 -3.20 43.40
CA SER A 28 -50.08 -2.20 43.39
C SER A 28 -51.13 -2.62 42.36
N GLU A 29 -52.28 -3.03 42.87
CA GLU A 29 -53.46 -3.47 42.13
C GLU A 29 -54.03 -2.31 41.31
N ASN A 30 -53.50 -2.10 40.11
CA ASN A 30 -54.09 -1.19 39.13
C ASN A 30 -54.93 -2.04 38.17
N LYS A 31 -56.23 -2.15 38.47
CA LYS A 31 -57.20 -2.84 37.60
C LYS A 31 -57.08 -2.28 36.18
N PRO A 32 -56.74 -3.08 35.16
CA PRO A 32 -56.85 -2.59 33.79
C PRO A 32 -58.35 -2.45 33.50
N ASN A 33 -58.77 -1.20 33.32
CA ASN A 33 -60.09 -0.88 32.81
C ASN A 33 -60.15 -1.44 31.38
N TYR A 34 -60.79 -2.59 31.19
CA TYR A 34 -61.01 -3.16 29.87
C TYR A 34 -62.07 -2.33 29.14
N SER A 35 -61.64 -1.19 28.59
CA SER A 35 -62.37 -0.53 27.52
C SER A 35 -62.30 -1.41 26.27
N PRO A 36 -63.41 -1.60 25.52
CA PRO A 36 -63.39 -2.42 24.31
C PRO A 36 -62.33 -1.91 23.33
N ILE A 37 -61.53 -2.83 22.81
CA ILE A 37 -60.50 -2.56 21.81
C ILE A 37 -61.23 -2.14 20.53
N ASN A 38 -61.34 -0.83 20.32
CA ASN A 38 -61.68 -0.29 19.02
C ASN A 38 -60.51 -0.60 18.09
N PHE A 39 -60.73 -1.42 17.07
CA PHE A 39 -59.79 -1.61 15.95
C PHE A 39 -59.68 -0.30 15.17
N SER A 40 -58.98 0.69 15.73
CA SER A 40 -58.42 1.76 14.93
C SER A 40 -57.34 1.11 14.06
N LEU A 41 -57.48 1.25 12.74
CA LEU A 41 -56.50 0.79 11.75
C LEU A 41 -55.17 1.53 11.98
N ARG A 42 -54.43 1.18 13.02
CA ARG A 42 -53.09 1.70 13.30
C ARG A 42 -52.14 1.05 12.30
N GLY A 43 -51.69 1.84 11.33
CA GLY A 43 -50.70 1.43 10.33
C GLY A 43 -51.18 1.46 8.87
N ILE A 44 -52.46 1.78 8.61
CA ILE A 44 -52.96 1.98 7.25
C ILE A 44 -53.09 3.48 7.00
N LEU A 45 -52.22 3.99 6.13
CA LEU A 45 -52.29 5.36 5.64
C LEU A 45 -53.33 5.42 4.53
N GLY A 46 -54.21 6.41 4.58
CA GLY A 46 -55.10 6.72 3.46
C GLY A 46 -54.30 7.19 2.25
N LEU A 47 -54.90 7.08 1.05
CA LEU A 47 -54.34 7.66 -0.17
C LEU A 47 -54.04 9.15 0.06
N ASN A 48 -52.83 9.60 -0.30
CA ASN A 48 -52.28 10.94 -0.05
C ASN A 48 -52.05 11.36 1.43
N GLN A 49 -52.02 10.44 2.40
CA GLN A 49 -51.53 10.73 3.76
C GLN A 49 -50.02 10.49 3.88
N SER A 50 -49.28 11.51 4.34
CA SER A 50 -47.86 11.37 4.71
C SER A 50 -47.72 11.16 6.22
N VAL A 51 -46.71 10.37 6.61
CA VAL A 51 -46.26 10.26 8.00
C VAL A 51 -44.95 10.98 8.14
N GLU A 52 -44.85 11.86 9.13
CA GLU A 52 -43.57 12.44 9.53
C GLU A 52 -42.71 11.36 10.18
N ILE A 53 -41.71 10.88 9.45
CA ILE A 53 -40.71 9.96 10.02
C ILE A 53 -39.80 10.79 10.94
N HIS A 54 -40.09 10.78 12.23
CA HIS A 54 -39.19 11.39 13.22
C HIS A 54 -37.89 10.58 13.25
N LYS A 55 -36.78 11.18 12.77
CA LYS A 55 -35.45 10.54 12.81
C LYS A 55 -35.16 10.12 14.24
N THR A 56 -35.06 8.82 14.48
CA THR A 56 -34.76 8.30 15.80
C THR A 56 -33.34 8.70 16.19
N GLN A 57 -33.04 8.67 17.49
CA GLN A 57 -31.67 8.92 17.97
C GLN A 57 -30.66 8.00 17.27
N ALA A 58 -31.04 6.77 16.95
CA ALA A 58 -30.22 5.80 16.22
C ALA A 58 -29.89 6.26 14.78
N ASP A 59 -30.85 6.78 14.03
CA ASP A 59 -30.62 7.30 12.67
C ASP A 59 -29.65 8.50 12.67
N LYS A 60 -29.74 9.35 13.71
CA LYS A 60 -28.84 10.48 13.93
C LYS A 60 -27.41 10.03 14.30
N LEU A 61 -27.25 8.91 14.99
CA LEU A 61 -25.94 8.33 15.30
C LEU A 61 -25.31 7.66 14.07
N TRP A 62 -26.07 6.87 13.31
CA TRP A 62 -25.61 6.24 12.07
C TRP A 62 -25.15 7.27 11.03
N THR A 63 -25.90 8.36 10.87
CA THR A 63 -25.50 9.46 9.97
C THR A 63 -24.20 10.12 10.43
N LYS A 64 -24.05 10.43 11.72
CA LYS A 64 -22.79 10.99 12.26
C LYS A 64 -21.60 10.06 12.03
N GLU A 65 -21.73 8.77 12.30
CA GLU A 65 -20.66 7.78 12.11
C GLU A 65 -20.22 7.70 10.64
N ASN A 66 -21.15 7.68 9.69
CA ASN A 66 -20.84 7.70 8.26
C ASN A 66 -20.12 8.98 7.82
N PHE A 67 -20.48 10.14 8.38
CA PHE A 67 -19.75 11.38 8.12
C PHE A 67 -18.30 11.30 8.63
N HIS A 68 -18.09 10.76 9.83
CA HIS A 68 -16.74 10.55 10.37
C HIS A 68 -15.92 9.58 9.52
N LEU A 69 -16.50 8.46 9.08
CA LEU A 69 -15.82 7.49 8.20
C LEU A 69 -15.43 8.12 6.85
N ASN A 70 -16.30 8.93 6.26
CA ASN A 70 -16.00 9.65 5.02
C ASN A 70 -14.87 10.68 5.22
N ILE A 71 -14.85 11.39 6.35
CA ILE A 71 -13.78 12.34 6.69
C ILE A 71 -12.44 11.61 6.86
N ILE A 72 -12.42 10.48 7.56
CA ILE A 72 -11.23 9.63 7.73
C ILE A 72 -10.73 9.14 6.36
N GLY A 73 -11.63 8.64 5.50
CA GLY A 73 -11.28 8.21 4.15
C GLY A 73 -10.67 9.33 3.28
N GLU A 74 -11.20 10.54 3.36
CA GLU A 74 -10.63 11.71 2.67
C GLU A 74 -9.27 12.14 3.25
N GLN A 75 -9.08 12.02 4.56
CA GLN A 75 -7.80 12.28 5.22
C GLN A 75 -6.73 11.26 4.77
N ASP A 76 -7.09 9.98 4.76
CA ASP A 76 -6.19 8.90 4.30
C ASP A 76 -5.81 9.09 2.83
N ARG A 77 -6.78 9.44 1.98
CA ARG A 77 -6.53 9.73 0.56
C ARG A 77 -5.56 10.89 0.39
N LYS A 78 -5.75 11.99 1.13
CA LYS A 78 -4.84 13.14 1.11
C LYS A 78 -3.46 12.79 1.63
N ALA A 79 -3.36 11.99 2.69
CA ALA A 79 -2.07 11.54 3.22
C ALA A 79 -1.33 10.67 2.20
N LEU A 80 -2.02 9.79 1.48
CA LEU A 80 -1.43 8.97 0.42
C LEU A 80 -0.99 9.83 -0.77
N GLU A 81 -1.80 10.80 -1.17
CA GLU A 81 -1.49 11.72 -2.25
C GLU A 81 -0.26 12.59 -1.93
N ASN A 82 -0.16 13.08 -0.69
CA ASN A 82 1.01 13.84 -0.23
C ASN A 82 2.28 12.98 -0.26
N LYS A 83 2.22 11.75 0.27
CA LYS A 83 3.34 10.80 0.18
C LYS A 83 3.76 10.52 -1.26
N GLN A 84 2.78 10.36 -2.15
CA GLN A 84 3.05 10.14 -3.57
C GLN A 84 3.78 11.33 -4.20
N ARG A 85 3.35 12.57 -3.91
CA ARG A 85 4.02 13.79 -4.38
C ARG A 85 5.44 13.93 -3.82
N GLU A 86 5.65 13.60 -2.55
CA GLU A 86 6.98 13.58 -1.92
C GLU A 86 7.91 12.61 -2.64
N LEU A 87 7.43 11.39 -2.92
CA LEU A 87 8.19 10.39 -3.68
C LEU A 87 8.52 10.87 -5.09
N GLU A 88 7.57 11.49 -5.79
CA GLU A 88 7.79 12.06 -7.12
C GLU A 88 8.84 13.18 -7.10
N SER A 89 8.81 14.04 -6.08
CA SER A 89 9.82 15.08 -5.89
C SER A 89 11.21 14.48 -5.66
N ILE A 90 11.32 13.49 -4.78
CA ILE A 90 12.59 12.80 -4.50
C ILE A 90 13.14 12.13 -5.76
N VAL A 91 12.28 11.47 -6.54
CA VAL A 91 12.67 10.84 -7.81
C VAL A 91 13.22 11.87 -8.80
N GLU A 92 12.58 13.03 -8.93
CA GLU A 92 13.04 14.07 -9.85
C GLU A 92 14.38 14.69 -9.39
N GLN A 93 14.55 14.91 -8.08
CA GLN A 93 15.82 15.35 -7.51
C GLN A 93 16.96 14.37 -7.80
N LEU A 94 16.72 13.07 -7.57
CA LEU A 94 17.69 12.02 -7.86
C LEU A 94 18.03 11.94 -9.36
N LYS A 95 17.05 12.13 -10.24
CA LYS A 95 17.29 12.18 -11.69
C LYS A 95 18.19 13.35 -12.09
N LEU A 96 17.99 14.53 -11.49
CA LEU A 96 18.85 15.69 -11.71
C LEU A 96 20.27 15.46 -11.21
N GLU A 97 20.42 14.84 -10.04
CA GLU A 97 21.73 14.50 -9.47
C GLU A 97 22.47 13.50 -10.35
N VAL A 98 21.80 12.42 -10.78
CA VAL A 98 22.38 11.46 -11.73
C VAL A 98 22.79 12.17 -13.03
N LYS A 99 21.98 13.10 -13.56
CA LYS A 99 22.36 13.89 -14.73
C LYS A 99 23.62 14.72 -14.49
N LYS A 100 23.74 15.41 -13.35
CA LYS A 100 24.96 16.15 -12.99
C LYS A 100 26.19 15.24 -12.91
N LEU A 101 26.04 14.06 -12.32
CA LEU A 101 27.11 13.06 -12.23
C LEU A 101 27.55 12.55 -13.61
N THR A 102 26.62 12.36 -14.56
CA THR A 102 26.99 11.97 -15.93
C THR A 102 27.83 13.03 -16.63
N VAL A 103 27.54 14.32 -16.42
CA VAL A 103 28.33 15.42 -16.99
C VAL A 103 29.74 15.44 -16.38
N ALA A 104 29.84 15.39 -15.05
CA ALA A 104 31.13 15.33 -14.36
C ALA A 104 31.97 14.12 -14.78
N THR A 105 31.33 12.98 -15.08
CA THR A 105 32.02 11.78 -15.57
C THR A 105 32.56 11.97 -16.99
N SER A 106 31.81 12.65 -17.87
CA SER A 106 32.28 12.98 -19.23
C SER A 106 33.47 13.95 -19.21
N GLU A 107 33.45 14.92 -18.29
CA GLU A 107 34.59 15.82 -18.08
C GLU A 107 35.82 15.06 -17.57
N LEU A 108 35.62 14.14 -16.62
CA LEU A 108 36.69 13.27 -16.10
C LEU A 108 37.31 12.40 -17.20
N ASP A 109 36.51 11.82 -18.09
CA ASP A 109 37.00 11.05 -19.24
C ASP A 109 37.90 11.89 -20.15
N SER A 110 37.49 13.14 -20.44
CA SER A 110 38.30 14.08 -21.22
C SER A 110 39.61 14.46 -20.52
N GLY A 111 39.60 14.62 -19.19
CA GLY A 111 40.79 14.90 -18.39
C GLY A 111 41.74 13.71 -18.33
N LEU A 112 41.21 12.49 -18.19
CA LEU A 112 41.99 11.27 -18.21
C LEU A 112 42.66 11.04 -19.55
N SER A 113 41.93 11.27 -20.66
CA SER A 113 42.46 11.19 -22.01
C SER A 113 43.64 12.14 -22.24
N LYS A 114 43.52 13.39 -21.76
CA LYS A 114 44.63 14.37 -21.76
C LYS A 114 45.82 13.89 -20.93
N ALA A 115 45.58 13.41 -19.70
CA ALA A 115 46.63 12.90 -18.82
C ALA A 115 47.37 11.67 -19.40
N THR A 116 46.69 10.84 -20.21
CA THR A 116 47.35 9.72 -20.91
C THR A 116 48.12 10.14 -22.16
N MET A 117 47.74 11.23 -22.82
CA MET A 117 48.43 11.75 -24.01
C MET A 117 49.58 12.70 -23.66
N GLU A 118 49.60 13.22 -22.44
CA GLU A 118 50.69 14.06 -21.94
C GLU A 118 51.98 13.23 -21.86
N ASN A 119 52.99 13.63 -22.65
CA ASN A 119 54.29 13.00 -22.65
C ASN A 119 55.02 13.39 -21.35
N ILE A 120 55.36 12.42 -20.52
CA ILE A 120 56.10 12.64 -19.26
C ILE A 120 57.60 12.69 -19.60
N PRO A 121 58.24 13.87 -19.60
CA PRO A 121 59.62 14.01 -20.06
C PRO A 121 60.64 13.41 -19.10
N GLU A 122 60.33 13.35 -17.79
CA GLU A 122 61.15 12.67 -16.79
C GLU A 122 60.28 11.87 -15.81
N ALA A 123 60.50 10.55 -15.75
CA ALA A 123 59.76 9.65 -14.89
C ALA A 123 60.29 9.73 -13.45
N ASN A 124 59.55 10.41 -12.58
CA ASN A 124 59.78 10.48 -11.14
C ASN A 124 58.89 9.47 -10.38
N GLU A 125 59.33 8.96 -9.23
CA GLU A 125 58.58 8.07 -8.33
C GLU A 125 57.19 8.62 -7.97
N TYR A 126 57.08 9.94 -7.81
CA TYR A 126 55.79 10.61 -7.60
C TYR A 126 54.83 10.38 -8.78
N GLN A 127 55.30 10.54 -10.02
CA GLN A 127 54.48 10.36 -11.22
C GLN A 127 54.00 8.91 -11.34
N VAL A 128 54.88 7.95 -11.00
CA VAL A 128 54.52 6.53 -10.96
C VAL A 128 53.43 6.26 -9.92
N SER A 129 53.57 6.81 -8.70
CA SER A 129 52.59 6.65 -7.63
C SER A 129 51.24 7.30 -7.98
N PHE A 130 51.28 8.47 -8.61
CA PHE A 130 50.10 9.19 -9.09
C PHE A 130 49.35 8.39 -10.16
N LEU A 131 50.04 7.91 -11.20
CA LEU A 131 49.45 7.10 -12.26
C LEU A 131 48.91 5.78 -11.72
N LEU A 132 49.59 5.14 -10.77
CA LEU A 132 49.10 3.94 -10.11
C LEU A 132 47.79 4.20 -9.34
N ARG A 133 47.72 5.33 -8.64
CA ARG A 133 46.49 5.73 -7.92
C ARG A 133 45.35 6.02 -8.89
N LEU A 134 45.62 6.73 -9.98
CA LEU A 134 44.65 6.98 -11.05
C LEU A 134 44.14 5.67 -11.66
N LYS A 135 45.03 4.74 -11.99
CA LYS A 135 44.67 3.41 -12.51
C LYS A 135 43.72 2.68 -11.57
N ASN A 136 44.04 2.62 -10.28
CA ASN A 136 43.22 1.92 -9.28
C ASN A 136 41.84 2.56 -9.13
N LEU A 137 41.78 3.89 -9.17
CA LEU A 137 40.53 4.65 -9.14
C LEU A 137 39.66 4.35 -10.36
N VAL A 138 40.23 4.33 -11.57
CA VAL A 138 39.50 4.00 -12.80
C VAL A 138 38.96 2.56 -12.76
N ILE A 139 39.73 1.60 -12.21
CA ILE A 139 39.27 0.21 -12.04
C ILE A 139 38.06 0.14 -11.11
N ALA A 140 38.09 0.86 -9.97
CA ALA A 140 36.97 0.93 -9.05
C ALA A 140 35.73 1.56 -9.70
N PHE A 141 35.90 2.65 -10.44
CA PHE A 141 34.82 3.27 -11.21
C PHE A 141 34.19 2.31 -12.22
N ARG A 142 35.01 1.56 -12.98
CA ARG A 142 34.50 0.59 -13.95
C ARG A 142 33.67 -0.51 -13.29
N ARG A 143 34.07 -0.98 -12.11
CA ARG A 143 33.29 -1.97 -11.34
C ARG A 143 31.92 -1.41 -10.95
N ASN A 144 31.89 -0.20 -10.40
CA ASN A 144 30.65 0.46 -9.98
C ASN A 144 29.72 0.73 -11.18
N ILE A 145 30.26 1.14 -12.32
CA ILE A 145 29.48 1.34 -13.55
C ILE A 145 28.87 0.02 -14.04
N ASN A 146 29.65 -1.06 -14.06
CA ASN A 146 29.14 -2.38 -14.47
C ASN A 146 28.01 -2.88 -13.54
N GLU A 147 28.15 -2.68 -12.23
CA GLU A 147 27.10 -3.02 -11.27
C GLU A 147 25.84 -2.19 -11.49
N ALA A 148 25.98 -0.89 -11.69
CA ALA A 148 24.86 0.01 -12.02
C ALA A 148 24.17 -0.40 -13.32
N SER A 149 24.91 -0.76 -14.37
CA SER A 149 24.37 -1.29 -15.62
C SER A 149 23.58 -2.59 -15.38
N CYS A 150 24.14 -3.53 -14.61
CA CYS A 150 23.46 -4.78 -14.26
C CYS A 150 22.15 -4.54 -13.50
N TRP A 151 22.14 -3.60 -12.56
CA TRP A 151 20.92 -3.21 -11.83
C TRP A 151 19.89 -2.57 -12.75
N LEU A 152 20.31 -1.70 -13.66
CA LEU A 152 19.44 -1.05 -14.64
C LEU A 152 18.82 -2.06 -15.61
N ASP A 153 19.61 -3.01 -16.10
CA ASP A 153 19.13 -4.11 -16.95
C ASP A 153 18.14 -5.01 -16.21
N SER A 154 18.46 -5.36 -14.97
CA SER A 154 17.57 -6.14 -14.09
C SER A 154 16.25 -5.40 -13.83
N PHE A 155 16.31 -4.09 -13.59
CA PHE A 155 15.13 -3.25 -13.38
C PHE A 155 14.28 -3.17 -14.65
N ASN A 156 14.90 -2.94 -15.81
CA ASN A 156 14.20 -2.90 -17.10
C ASN A 156 13.59 -4.26 -17.46
N ALA A 157 14.29 -5.35 -17.20
CA ALA A 157 13.78 -6.70 -17.39
C ALA A 157 12.56 -6.97 -16.51
N LYS A 158 12.60 -6.58 -15.23
CA LYS A 158 11.43 -6.67 -14.33
C LYS A 158 10.25 -5.86 -14.84
N LYS A 159 10.47 -4.60 -15.24
CA LYS A 159 9.43 -3.73 -15.80
C LYS A 159 8.80 -4.33 -17.05
N LYS A 160 9.60 -4.89 -17.96
CA LYS A 160 9.12 -5.59 -19.17
C LYS A 160 8.29 -6.83 -18.81
N LYS A 161 8.75 -7.64 -17.86
CA LYS A 161 8.02 -8.81 -17.35
C LYS A 161 6.70 -8.42 -16.69
N GLN A 162 6.65 -7.36 -15.90
CA GLN A 162 5.41 -6.88 -15.29
C GLN A 162 4.42 -6.38 -16.34
N LYS A 163 4.87 -5.54 -17.28
CA LYS A 163 4.02 -4.99 -18.35
C LYS A 163 3.51 -6.08 -19.31
N ASN A 164 4.35 -7.06 -19.62
CA ASN A 164 4.02 -8.14 -20.55
C ASN A 164 3.72 -9.47 -19.84
N SER A 165 3.38 -9.40 -18.54
CA SER A 165 2.94 -10.56 -17.80
C SER A 165 1.64 -11.04 -18.45
N GLY A 166 1.76 -12.12 -19.23
CA GLY A 166 0.64 -12.74 -19.91
C GLY A 166 -0.50 -13.02 -18.93
N TYR A 167 -0.18 -13.31 -17.67
CA TYR A 167 -1.16 -13.47 -16.59
C TYR A 167 -2.10 -12.26 -16.43
N TRP A 168 -1.59 -11.04 -16.27
CA TRP A 168 -2.44 -9.85 -16.07
C TRP A 168 -3.21 -9.47 -17.34
N LYS A 169 -2.62 -9.71 -18.51
CA LYS A 169 -3.27 -9.51 -19.81
C LYS A 169 -4.39 -10.53 -20.05
N ASN A 170 -4.15 -11.79 -19.72
CA ASN A 170 -5.10 -12.89 -19.80
C ASN A 170 -6.22 -12.72 -18.79
N LEU A 171 -5.90 -12.24 -17.58
CA LEU A 171 -6.88 -11.92 -16.56
C LEU A 171 -7.90 -10.90 -17.08
N LYS A 172 -7.42 -9.82 -17.71
CA LYS A 172 -8.31 -8.78 -18.24
C LYS A 172 -9.14 -9.26 -19.43
N SER A 173 -8.55 -10.06 -20.31
CA SER A 173 -9.19 -10.49 -21.57
C SER A 173 -10.11 -11.71 -21.43
N LYS A 174 -9.82 -12.64 -20.50
CA LYS A 174 -10.54 -13.92 -20.33
C LYS A 174 -11.60 -13.87 -19.21
N GLY A 175 -12.10 -12.68 -18.88
CA GLY A 175 -13.23 -12.52 -17.95
C GLY A 175 -12.85 -12.44 -16.47
N GLY A 176 -11.64 -12.00 -16.14
CA GLY A 176 -11.23 -11.62 -14.78
C GLY A 176 -11.39 -12.76 -13.78
N ILE A 177 -12.48 -12.69 -13.01
CA ILE A 177 -12.84 -13.69 -11.99
C ILE A 177 -12.98 -15.09 -12.60
N LYS A 178 -13.55 -15.23 -13.81
CA LYS A 178 -13.66 -16.54 -14.47
C LYS A 178 -12.30 -17.15 -14.81
N TYR A 179 -11.34 -16.32 -15.18
CA TYR A 179 -9.97 -16.77 -15.45
C TYR A 179 -9.23 -17.13 -14.14
N LEU A 180 -9.40 -16.34 -13.08
CA LEU A 180 -8.84 -16.61 -11.74
C LEU A 180 -9.35 -17.91 -11.12
N MET A 181 -10.63 -18.22 -11.33
CA MET A 181 -11.32 -19.38 -10.76
C MET A 181 -11.29 -20.59 -11.72
N SER A 182 -10.56 -20.52 -12.83
CA SER A 182 -10.40 -21.66 -13.72
C SER A 182 -9.58 -22.76 -13.03
N ASP A 183 -9.93 -24.03 -13.27
CA ASP A 183 -9.27 -25.18 -12.65
C ASP A 183 -7.74 -25.19 -12.83
N GLU A 184 -7.26 -24.70 -13.98
CA GLU A 184 -5.83 -24.54 -14.26
C GLU A 184 -5.13 -23.63 -13.24
N HIS A 185 -5.79 -22.55 -12.81
CA HIS A 185 -5.24 -21.60 -11.84
C HIS A 185 -5.52 -22.02 -10.41
N SER A 186 -6.65 -22.69 -10.15
CA SER A 186 -6.98 -23.26 -8.85
C SER A 186 -5.93 -24.29 -8.43
N ALA A 187 -5.55 -25.21 -9.32
CA ALA A 187 -4.52 -26.23 -9.07
C ALA A 187 -3.14 -25.62 -8.75
N ALA A 188 -2.76 -24.54 -9.44
CA ALA A 188 -1.49 -23.83 -9.18
C ALA A 188 -1.49 -23.08 -7.84
N ARG A 189 -2.65 -22.80 -7.24
CA ARG A 189 -2.80 -22.08 -5.95
C ARG A 189 -3.03 -23.02 -4.78
N SER A 190 -3.58 -24.21 -5.02
CA SER A 190 -3.87 -25.22 -4.00
C SER A 190 -2.74 -26.23 -3.79
N GLY A 191 -1.63 -26.11 -4.52
CA GLY A 191 -0.45 -26.95 -4.34
C GLY A 191 0.45 -26.41 -3.22
N ASP A 192 0.09 -26.71 -1.98
CA ASP A 192 0.94 -26.66 -0.77
C ASP A 192 0.59 -27.88 0.11
#